data_AF-A0A136WI36-F1
#
_entry.id   AF-A0A136WI36-F1
#
_cell.length_a   1.000
_cell.length_b   1.000
_cell.length_c   1.000
_cell.angle_alpha   90.00
_cell.angle_beta   90.00
_cell.angle_gamma   90.00
#
_symmetry.space_group_name_H-M   'P 1'
#
loop_
_entity.id
_entity.type
_entity.pdbx_description
1 polymer ?
#
loop_
_entity_poly.entity_id
_entity_poly.type
_entity_poly.pdbx_seq_one_letter_code
_entity_poly.pdbx_strand_id
1 'polypeptide(L)'
;MREQRERNFRILEFKENKFDIIGDVHGCYDELMELVQKLGYEKKGQAYVHPQGRRLISVGDVADKGPKNLAALEFWMDQVIYGGSFWVHGNHCNKLYRFFLGNKVRMSHGLENTIEELEKRSKEERVAFRNRFMSCYKSQCYYLLLDKRRLAVVHGGLREESMGRFSNKIRAVCLYGETAGVFEKNEKPIRLDWAEEYRGKAFVVYGHTVQEKPNIVHNTVDIDQGCVYGGYLTALRYPEREFVQVRGKAYAEYLGSGKVPE
;
A
#
# COMPACT_ATOMS: atom_id res chain seq x y z
N MET A 1 23.23 -5.01 -5.35
CA MET A 1 21.98 -5.49 -4.72
C MET A 1 22.05 -7.00 -4.68
N ARG A 2 21.93 -7.65 -3.51
CA ARG A 2 21.76 -9.11 -3.43
C ARG A 2 20.26 -9.36 -3.24
N GLU A 3 19.56 -9.75 -4.30
CA GLU A 3 18.11 -10.02 -4.26
C GLU A 3 17.89 -11.54 -4.19
N GLN A 4 17.42 -12.05 -3.06
CA GLN A 4 16.90 -13.42 -2.97
C GLN A 4 15.40 -13.37 -3.28
N ARG A 5 15.03 -13.66 -4.53
CA ARG A 5 13.62 -13.70 -4.97
C ARG A 5 12.99 -15.04 -4.60
N GLU A 6 12.29 -15.09 -3.49
CA GLU A 6 11.17 -16.03 -3.36
C GLU A 6 9.93 -15.29 -3.87
N ARG A 7 9.21 -15.82 -4.87
CA ARG A 7 8.25 -15.09 -5.74
C ARG A 7 7.18 -14.22 -5.05
N ASN A 8 7.05 -14.27 -3.73
CA ASN A 8 5.97 -13.69 -2.97
C ASN A 8 6.39 -12.69 -1.87
N PHE A 9 7.68 -12.62 -1.51
CA PHE A 9 8.24 -11.61 -0.61
C PHE A 9 9.66 -11.26 -1.04
N ARG A 10 10.20 -10.13 -0.56
CA ARG A 10 11.60 -9.77 -0.87
C ARG A 10 12.37 -9.39 0.36
N ILE A 11 13.62 -9.82 0.38
CA ILE A 11 14.63 -9.34 1.32
C ILE A 11 15.56 -8.43 0.53
N LEU A 12 15.58 -7.14 0.87
CA LEU A 12 16.33 -6.13 0.13
C LEU A 12 17.24 -5.37 1.08
N GLU A 13 18.49 -5.18 0.64
CA GLU A 13 19.50 -4.43 1.37
C GLU A 13 20.05 -3.32 0.48
N PHE A 14 20.07 -2.11 1.04
CA PHE A 14 20.65 -0.93 0.40
C PHE A 14 21.85 -0.45 1.19
N LYS A 15 22.73 0.31 0.52
CA LYS A 15 23.86 0.96 1.18
C LYS A 15 23.38 1.92 2.27
N GLU A 16 22.35 2.69 1.94
CA GLU A 16 21.65 3.59 2.85
C GLU A 16 20.19 3.13 2.94
N ASN A 17 19.79 2.60 4.10
CA ASN A 17 18.42 2.12 4.32
C ASN A 17 17.50 3.28 4.77
N LYS A 18 17.28 4.23 3.84
CA LYS A 18 16.40 5.38 4.04
C LYS A 18 15.16 5.25 3.17
N PHE A 19 14.00 5.18 3.80
CA PHE A 19 12.72 4.93 3.13
C PHE A 19 11.69 5.96 3.56
N ASP A 20 10.79 6.31 2.65
CA ASP A 20 9.54 7.01 2.99
C ASP A 20 8.38 6.10 2.57
N ILE A 21 7.70 5.54 3.58
CA ILE A 21 6.69 4.50 3.42
C ILE A 21 5.32 5.16 3.46
N ILE A 22 4.55 5.08 2.39
CA ILE A 22 3.28 5.79 2.18
C ILE A 22 2.11 4.81 2.38
N GLY A 23 1.12 5.26 3.15
CA GLY A 23 -0.14 4.57 3.42
C GLY A 23 -1.06 4.38 2.20
N ASP A 24 -2.28 3.94 2.46
CA ASP A 24 -3.31 3.68 1.45
C ASP A 24 -3.69 4.97 0.70
N VAL A 25 -3.45 5.00 -0.61
CA VAL A 25 -3.66 6.20 -1.45
C VAL A 25 -5.09 6.27 -1.98
N HIS A 26 -5.67 5.14 -2.39
CA HIS A 26 -7.03 5.05 -2.91
C HIS A 26 -7.39 6.15 -3.92
N GLY A 27 -6.56 6.34 -4.95
CA GLY A 27 -6.81 7.31 -6.02
C GLY A 27 -6.73 8.79 -5.60
N CYS A 28 -6.27 9.12 -4.38
CA CYS A 28 -5.98 10.48 -3.92
C CYS A 28 -4.65 10.99 -4.52
N TYR A 29 -4.62 11.12 -5.84
CA TYR A 29 -3.40 11.44 -6.59
C TYR A 29 -2.85 12.82 -6.24
N ASP A 30 -3.71 13.81 -6.04
CA ASP A 30 -3.25 15.18 -5.75
C ASP A 30 -2.55 15.23 -4.38
N GLU A 31 -3.13 14.56 -3.38
CA GLU A 31 -2.56 14.41 -2.04
C GLU A 31 -1.26 13.58 -2.06
N LEU A 32 -1.20 12.54 -2.90
CA LEU A 32 0.04 11.79 -3.13
C LEU A 32 1.13 12.69 -3.68
N MET A 33 0.82 13.54 -4.67
CA MET A 33 1.80 14.43 -5.26
C MET A 33 2.27 15.51 -4.27
N GLU A 34 1.35 16.09 -3.50
CA GLU A 34 1.67 17.03 -2.43
C GLU A 34 2.58 16.39 -1.37
N LEU A 35 2.29 15.14 -0.97
CA LEU A 35 3.09 14.42 0.02
C LEU A 35 4.49 14.11 -0.52
N VAL A 36 4.60 13.66 -1.77
CA VAL A 36 5.89 13.37 -2.44
C VAL A 36 6.74 14.65 -2.53
N GLN A 37 6.12 15.79 -2.84
CA GLN A 37 6.80 17.09 -2.84
C GLN A 37 7.24 17.49 -1.42
N LYS A 38 6.37 17.35 -0.42
CA LYS A 38 6.66 17.66 0.99
C LYS A 38 7.78 16.79 1.56
N LEU A 39 7.90 15.56 1.09
CA LEU A 39 8.99 14.64 1.42
C LEU A 39 10.32 15.01 0.74
N GLY A 40 10.33 15.97 -0.19
CA GLY A 40 11.54 16.46 -0.86
C GLY A 40 11.95 15.66 -2.10
N TYR A 41 11.03 14.93 -2.73
CA TYR A 41 11.31 14.23 -3.97
C TYR A 41 11.19 15.17 -5.18
N GLU A 42 12.11 15.03 -6.12
CA GLU A 42 12.20 15.84 -7.32
C GLU A 42 11.93 15.01 -8.57
N LYS A 43 11.25 15.58 -9.56
CA LYS A 43 10.94 14.90 -10.81
C LYS A 43 12.21 14.66 -11.63
N LYS A 44 12.44 13.42 -12.05
CA LYS A 44 13.51 12.99 -12.95
C LYS A 44 12.95 12.04 -14.01
N GLY A 45 12.69 12.58 -15.20
CA GLY A 45 11.98 11.85 -16.25
C GLY A 45 10.51 11.63 -15.85
N GLN A 46 10.07 10.37 -15.86
CA GLN A 46 8.71 9.99 -15.43
C GLN A 46 8.61 9.66 -13.93
N ALA A 47 9.74 9.54 -13.24
CA ALA A 47 9.78 9.21 -11.82
C ALA A 47 10.21 10.41 -10.96
N TYR A 48 10.12 10.23 -9.65
CA TYR A 48 10.48 11.14 -8.59
C TYR A 48 11.60 10.50 -7.76
N VAL A 49 12.66 11.27 -7.52
CA VAL A 49 13.87 10.82 -6.83
C VAL A 49 14.22 11.79 -5.73
N HIS A 50 14.71 11.28 -4.59
CA HIS A 50 15.13 12.13 -3.50
C HIS A 50 16.65 12.42 -3.60
N PRO A 51 17.11 13.68 -3.46
CA PRO A 51 18.53 14.03 -3.60
C PRO A 51 19.42 13.33 -2.57
N GLN A 52 18.89 13.02 -1.39
CA GLN A 52 19.56 12.24 -0.34
C GLN A 52 19.47 10.71 -0.53
N GLY A 53 19.00 10.22 -1.69
CA GLY A 53 18.94 8.79 -2.00
C GLY A 53 17.85 7.99 -1.28
N ARG A 54 16.84 8.67 -0.72
CA ARG A 54 15.66 8.02 -0.10
C ARG A 54 14.80 7.33 -1.15
N ARG A 55 14.05 6.32 -0.71
CA ARG A 55 13.21 5.48 -1.58
C ARG A 55 11.77 5.47 -1.12
N LEU A 56 10.84 5.63 -2.06
CA LEU A 56 9.41 5.49 -1.80
C LEU A 56 9.02 4.01 -1.68
N ILE A 57 8.14 3.72 -0.72
CA ILE A 57 7.50 2.42 -0.59
C ILE A 57 6.00 2.61 -0.36
N SER A 58 5.14 1.99 -1.17
CA SER A 58 3.69 1.95 -0.89
C SER A 58 3.36 0.72 -0.04
N VAL A 59 2.50 0.89 0.97
CA VAL A 59 1.89 -0.22 1.72
C VAL A 59 0.78 -0.95 0.96
N GLY A 60 0.43 -0.52 -0.26
CA GLY A 60 -0.64 -1.09 -1.06
C GLY A 60 -1.80 -0.13 -1.29
N ASP A 61 -2.89 -0.66 -1.82
CA ASP A 61 -4.16 0.04 -2.01
C ASP A 61 -4.03 1.45 -2.61
N VAL A 62 -3.36 1.47 -3.75
CA VAL A 62 -3.09 2.67 -4.54
C VAL A 62 -4.36 3.23 -5.21
N ALA A 63 -5.31 2.35 -5.54
CA ALA A 63 -6.48 2.64 -6.34
C ALA A 63 -7.78 2.20 -5.65
N ASP A 64 -8.88 2.44 -6.35
CA ASP A 64 -10.27 2.37 -5.92
C ASP A 64 -10.67 3.54 -5.00
N LYS A 65 -11.96 3.88 -5.04
CA LYS A 65 -12.66 4.91 -4.23
C LYS A 65 -12.41 6.35 -4.67
N GLY A 66 -11.16 6.82 -4.71
CA GLY A 66 -10.85 8.22 -5.01
C GLY A 66 -11.08 8.61 -6.47
N PRO A 67 -10.77 9.87 -6.84
CA PRO A 67 -11.14 10.43 -8.14
C PRO A 67 -10.10 10.26 -9.25
N LYS A 68 -8.87 9.85 -8.92
CA LYS A 68 -7.72 9.81 -9.86
C LYS A 68 -6.94 8.48 -9.72
N ASN A 69 -7.65 7.37 -9.86
CA ASN A 69 -7.12 6.01 -9.65
C ASN A 69 -6.03 5.64 -10.65
N LEU A 70 -6.24 5.90 -11.95
CA LEU A 70 -5.27 5.53 -12.97
C LEU A 70 -4.00 6.37 -12.88
N ALA A 71 -4.11 7.65 -12.52
CA ALA A 71 -2.96 8.52 -12.30
C ALA A 71 -2.10 8.06 -11.11
N ALA A 72 -2.75 7.68 -10.00
CA ALA A 72 -2.04 7.11 -8.84
C ALA A 72 -1.34 5.79 -9.17
N LEU A 73 -1.99 4.91 -9.94
CA LEU A 73 -1.36 3.66 -10.42
C LEU A 73 -0.19 3.95 -11.36
N GLU A 74 -0.35 4.89 -12.30
CA GLU A 74 0.71 5.28 -13.25
C GLU A 74 1.93 5.82 -12.53
N PHE A 75 1.75 6.67 -11.51
CA PHE A 75 2.84 7.13 -10.66
C PHE A 75 3.63 5.96 -10.06
N TRP A 76 2.97 5.03 -9.36
CA TRP A 76 3.67 3.91 -8.74
C TRP A 76 4.31 2.96 -9.76
N MET A 77 3.69 2.76 -10.93
CA MET A 77 4.31 2.02 -12.03
C MET A 77 5.59 2.69 -12.51
N ASP A 78 5.61 4.01 -12.69
CA ASP A 78 6.79 4.75 -13.13
C ASP A 78 7.90 4.74 -12.06
N GLN A 79 7.54 4.89 -10.79
CA GLN A 79 8.45 4.76 -9.65
C GLN A 79 9.13 3.39 -9.56
N VAL A 80 8.37 2.32 -9.81
CA VAL A 80 8.87 0.93 -9.82
C VAL A 80 9.77 0.68 -11.03
N ILE A 81 9.35 1.09 -12.23
CA ILE A 81 10.12 0.92 -13.48
C ILE A 81 11.46 1.63 -13.40
N TYR A 82 11.50 2.82 -12.79
CA TYR A 82 12.74 3.55 -12.56
C TYR A 82 13.72 2.80 -11.62
N GLY A 83 13.26 1.80 -10.86
CA GLY A 83 14.09 0.98 -9.94
C GLY A 83 14.38 1.66 -8.60
N GLY A 84 13.71 2.78 -8.32
CA GLY A 84 13.87 3.56 -7.10
C GLY A 84 12.97 3.09 -5.95
N SER A 85 11.80 2.55 -6.26
CA SER A 85 10.69 2.43 -5.30
C SER A 85 10.06 1.05 -5.31
N PHE A 86 9.30 0.76 -4.25
CA PHE A 86 8.62 -0.53 -4.07
C PHE A 86 7.14 -0.34 -3.76
N TRP A 87 6.37 -1.38 -4.05
CA TRP A 87 4.93 -1.41 -3.80
C TRP A 87 4.57 -2.81 -3.30
N VAL A 88 3.97 -2.93 -2.12
CA VAL A 88 3.45 -4.21 -1.63
C VAL A 88 1.99 -4.40 -2.03
N HIS A 89 1.57 -5.64 -2.22
CA HIS A 89 0.20 -5.94 -2.60
C HIS A 89 -0.82 -5.61 -1.50
N GLY A 90 -1.78 -4.74 -1.81
CA GLY A 90 -3.00 -4.56 -1.03
C GLY A 90 -4.22 -5.26 -1.64
N ASN A 91 -5.31 -5.37 -0.88
CA ASN A 91 -6.47 -6.14 -1.32
C ASN A 91 -7.21 -5.51 -2.51
N HIS A 92 -7.28 -4.18 -2.59
CA HIS A 92 -7.92 -3.49 -3.71
C HIS A 92 -7.14 -3.70 -5.01
N CYS A 93 -5.82 -3.52 -4.96
CA CYS A 93 -4.97 -3.77 -6.13
C CYS A 93 -4.98 -5.26 -6.54
N ASN A 94 -5.07 -6.19 -5.59
CA ASN A 94 -5.25 -7.61 -5.89
C ASN A 94 -6.61 -7.91 -6.54
N LYS A 95 -7.67 -7.19 -6.16
CA LYS A 95 -8.99 -7.28 -6.80
C LYS A 95 -8.94 -6.79 -8.25
N LEU A 96 -8.29 -5.66 -8.51
CA LEU A 96 -8.06 -5.14 -9.87
C LEU A 96 -7.19 -6.09 -10.71
N TYR A 97 -6.15 -6.68 -10.12
CA TYR A 97 -5.35 -7.71 -10.78
C TYR A 97 -6.19 -8.91 -11.22
N ARG A 98 -7.07 -9.42 -10.33
CA ARG A 98 -7.99 -10.50 -10.65
C ARG A 98 -8.99 -10.11 -11.74
N PHE A 99 -9.48 -8.87 -11.73
CA PHE A 99 -10.32 -8.34 -12.80
C PHE A 99 -9.60 -8.42 -14.16
N PHE A 100 -8.36 -7.95 -14.25
CA PHE A 100 -7.57 -8.01 -15.50
C PHE A 100 -7.19 -9.42 -15.95
N LEU A 101 -7.22 -10.42 -15.07
CA LEU A 101 -7.12 -11.84 -15.43
C LEU A 101 -8.41 -12.41 -16.05
N GLY A 102 -9.51 -11.66 -16.02
CA GLY A 102 -10.83 -12.11 -16.48
C GLY A 102 -11.64 -12.86 -15.42
N ASN A 103 -11.22 -12.80 -14.15
CA ASN A 103 -12.01 -13.40 -13.07
C ASN A 103 -13.29 -12.60 -12.82
N LYS A 104 -14.38 -13.28 -12.49
CA LYS A 104 -15.60 -12.63 -12.01
C LYS A 104 -15.34 -12.01 -10.64
N VAL A 105 -15.22 -10.69 -10.57
CA VAL A 105 -15.11 -9.92 -9.31
C VAL A 105 -16.33 -9.03 -9.15
N ARG A 106 -16.76 -8.80 -7.91
CA ARG A 106 -17.85 -7.87 -7.60
C ARG A 106 -17.39 -6.42 -7.83
N MET A 107 -18.12 -5.63 -8.60
CA MET A 107 -17.91 -4.18 -8.69
C MET A 107 -18.43 -3.54 -7.40
N SER A 108 -17.51 -3.26 -6.47
CA SER A 108 -17.84 -2.72 -5.16
C SER A 108 -16.60 -2.14 -4.49
N HIS A 109 -16.84 -1.33 -3.47
CA HIS A 109 -15.81 -0.69 -2.65
C HIS A 109 -14.88 0.19 -3.50
N GLY A 110 -15.41 0.81 -4.57
CA GLY A 110 -14.69 1.76 -5.39
C GLY A 110 -13.93 1.19 -6.59
N LEU A 111 -13.98 -0.13 -6.82
CA LEU A 111 -13.43 -0.71 -8.06
C LEU A 111 -14.14 -0.14 -9.29
N GLU A 112 -15.45 0.08 -9.16
CA GLU A 112 -16.31 0.76 -10.14
C GLU A 112 -15.71 2.08 -10.63
N ASN A 113 -15.14 2.90 -9.74
CA ASN A 113 -14.51 4.18 -10.11
C ASN A 113 -13.26 3.96 -10.96
N THR A 114 -12.41 3.00 -10.58
CA THR A 114 -11.21 2.63 -11.35
C THR A 114 -11.59 2.10 -12.75
N ILE A 115 -12.64 1.29 -12.85
CA ILE A 115 -13.10 0.76 -14.15
C ILE A 115 -13.73 1.87 -14.99
N GLU A 116 -14.50 2.78 -14.40
CA GLU A 116 -15.07 3.93 -15.11
C GLU A 116 -13.98 4.83 -15.70
N GLU A 117 -12.89 5.11 -14.96
CA GLU A 117 -11.73 5.82 -15.49
C GLU A 117 -11.07 5.07 -16.65
N LEU A 118 -11.01 3.74 -16.61
CA LEU A 118 -10.46 2.94 -17.71
C LEU A 118 -11.35 3.00 -18.94
N GLU A 119 -12.67 2.91 -18.78
CA GLU A 119 -13.64 2.90 -19.87
C GLU A 119 -13.70 4.23 -20.62
N LYS A 120 -13.32 5.34 -19.98
CA LYS A 120 -13.14 6.65 -20.61
C LYS A 120 -11.93 6.72 -21.56
N ARG A 121 -10.99 5.77 -21.46
CA ARG A 121 -9.80 5.72 -22.35
C ARG A 121 -10.07 4.93 -23.64
N SER A 122 -9.29 5.20 -24.67
CA SER A 122 -9.34 4.44 -25.92
C SER A 122 -9.02 2.95 -25.69
N LYS A 123 -9.33 2.10 -26.67
CA LYS A 123 -9.07 0.65 -26.57
C LYS A 123 -7.56 0.38 -26.43
N GLU A 124 -6.75 1.13 -27.18
CA GLU A 124 -5.30 1.03 -27.21
C GLU A 124 -4.71 1.43 -25.85
N GLU A 125 -5.18 2.53 -25.28
CA GLU A 125 -4.76 3.00 -23.95
C GLU A 125 -5.15 2.03 -22.84
N ARG A 126 -6.35 1.43 -22.89
CA ARG A 126 -6.78 0.40 -21.94
C ARG A 126 -5.87 -0.83 -21.99
N VAL A 127 -5.52 -1.30 -23.18
CA VAL A 127 -4.59 -2.43 -23.36
C VAL A 127 -3.21 -2.09 -22.84
N ALA A 128 -2.69 -0.89 -23.16
CA ALA A 128 -1.39 -0.43 -22.69
C ALA A 128 -1.34 -0.32 -21.15
N PHE A 129 -2.36 0.30 -20.54
CA PHE A 129 -2.48 0.41 -19.10
C PHE A 129 -2.52 -0.96 -18.43
N ARG A 130 -3.40 -1.86 -18.92
CA ARG A 130 -3.50 -3.23 -18.40
C ARG A 130 -2.15 -3.93 -18.45
N ASN A 131 -1.44 -3.86 -19.57
CA ASN A 131 -0.15 -4.52 -19.71
C ASN A 131 0.90 -3.96 -18.74
N ARG A 132 0.96 -2.63 -18.59
CA ARG A 132 1.84 -1.96 -17.61
C ARG A 132 1.49 -2.38 -16.18
N PHE A 133 0.22 -2.33 -15.80
CA PHE A 133 -0.24 -2.72 -14.47
C PHE A 133 0.08 -4.19 -14.18
N MET A 134 -0.25 -5.10 -15.11
CA MET A 134 -0.01 -6.53 -14.93
C MET A 134 1.48 -6.86 -14.80
N SER A 135 2.35 -6.19 -15.57
CA SER A 135 3.80 -6.34 -15.47
C SER A 135 4.31 -5.81 -14.12
N CYS A 136 3.90 -4.60 -13.75
CA CYS A 136 4.29 -3.98 -12.49
C CYS A 136 3.83 -4.83 -11.30
N TYR A 137 2.55 -5.20 -11.23
CA TYR A 137 1.99 -6.03 -10.16
C TYR A 137 2.73 -7.36 -10.04
N LYS A 138 2.95 -8.10 -11.14
CA LYS A 138 3.73 -9.38 -11.08
C LYS A 138 5.19 -9.19 -10.64
N SER A 139 5.74 -7.99 -10.81
CA SER A 139 7.07 -7.64 -10.34
C SER A 139 7.11 -7.16 -8.88
N GLN A 140 5.97 -7.08 -8.19
CA GLN A 140 5.89 -6.71 -6.78
C GLN A 140 5.72 -7.95 -5.89
N CYS A 141 5.49 -7.75 -4.59
CA CYS A 141 5.40 -8.81 -3.59
C CYS A 141 4.40 -8.48 -2.47
N TYR A 142 4.10 -9.46 -1.61
CA TYR A 142 3.15 -9.28 -0.51
C TYR A 142 3.75 -8.57 0.70
N TYR A 143 5.05 -8.72 0.93
CA TYR A 143 5.76 -7.96 1.95
C TYR A 143 7.25 -7.81 1.61
N LEU A 144 7.85 -6.79 2.20
CA LEU A 144 9.29 -6.51 2.14
C LEU A 144 9.91 -6.73 3.51
N LEU A 145 11.11 -7.28 3.53
CA LEU A 145 12.03 -7.26 4.67
C LEU A 145 13.25 -6.44 4.27
N LEU A 146 13.52 -5.40 5.05
CA LEU A 146 14.49 -4.35 4.77
C LEU A 146 15.41 -4.18 5.96
N ASP A 147 16.54 -3.51 5.73
CA ASP A 147 17.49 -3.12 6.75
C ASP A 147 17.91 -4.27 7.68
N LYS A 148 18.48 -5.32 7.11
CA LYS A 148 18.86 -6.56 7.80
C LYS A 148 17.68 -7.19 8.55
N ARG A 149 16.50 -7.14 7.92
CA ARG A 149 15.20 -7.60 8.47
C ARG A 149 14.73 -6.83 9.72
N ARG A 150 15.26 -5.64 9.97
CA ARG A 150 14.79 -4.76 11.06
C ARG A 150 13.54 -3.98 10.70
N LEU A 151 13.23 -3.87 9.42
CA LEU A 151 12.02 -3.22 8.91
C LEU A 151 11.24 -4.22 8.06
N ALA A 152 9.94 -4.33 8.32
CA ALA A 152 9.00 -5.03 7.47
C ALA A 152 7.95 -4.06 6.95
N VAL A 153 7.59 -4.17 5.67
CA VAL A 153 6.47 -3.42 5.07
C VAL A 153 5.48 -4.41 4.48
N VAL A 154 4.22 -4.29 4.86
CA VAL A 154 3.12 -5.19 4.47
C VAL A 154 1.83 -4.36 4.39
N HIS A 155 0.79 -4.86 3.72
CA HIS A 155 -0.48 -4.14 3.66
C HIS A 155 -1.34 -4.33 4.92
N GLY A 156 -1.79 -5.55 5.22
CA GLY A 156 -2.72 -5.82 6.32
C GLY A 156 -2.08 -6.29 7.63
N GLY A 157 -1.09 -7.19 7.58
CA GLY A 157 -0.40 -7.66 8.78
C GLY A 157 0.66 -8.72 8.50
N LEU A 158 1.64 -8.83 9.41
CA LEU A 158 2.73 -9.80 9.33
C LEU A 158 3.37 -10.05 10.69
N ARG A 159 3.11 -11.23 11.28
CA ARG A 159 3.79 -11.66 12.51
C ARG A 159 5.22 -12.14 12.27
N GLU A 160 6.06 -12.08 13.29
CA GLU A 160 7.49 -12.38 13.21
C GLU A 160 7.77 -13.81 12.72
N GLU A 161 7.00 -14.79 13.18
CA GLU A 161 7.11 -16.20 12.78
C GLU A 161 6.79 -16.46 11.29
N SER A 162 6.14 -15.50 10.62
CA SER A 162 5.84 -15.54 9.19
C SER A 162 6.90 -14.85 8.33
N MET A 163 7.80 -14.07 8.92
CA MET A 163 8.81 -13.31 8.18
C MET A 163 9.83 -14.23 7.52
N GLY A 164 10.00 -14.09 6.21
CA GLY A 164 10.87 -14.95 5.40
C GLY A 164 10.25 -16.29 5.04
N ARG A 165 8.92 -16.41 5.14
CA ARG A 165 8.13 -17.58 4.72
C ARG A 165 6.97 -17.16 3.85
N PHE A 166 6.41 -18.09 3.07
CA PHE A 166 5.20 -17.82 2.32
C PHE A 166 4.27 -19.03 2.25
N SER A 167 2.97 -18.78 2.43
CA SER A 167 1.89 -19.75 2.31
C SER A 167 0.60 -19.02 1.92
N ASN A 168 -0.45 -19.74 1.51
CA ASN A 168 -1.76 -19.13 1.26
C ASN A 168 -2.35 -18.46 2.51
N LYS A 169 -2.03 -18.95 3.72
CA LYS A 169 -2.42 -18.33 4.99
C LYS A 169 -1.70 -16.99 5.18
N ILE A 170 -0.37 -16.96 4.99
CA ILE A 170 0.42 -15.72 5.07
C ILE A 170 -0.07 -14.71 4.03
N ARG A 171 -0.34 -15.16 2.80
CA ARG A 171 -0.92 -14.32 1.74
C ARG A 171 -2.23 -13.65 2.18
N ALA A 172 -3.12 -14.40 2.82
CA ALA A 172 -4.39 -13.88 3.28
C ALA A 172 -4.19 -12.81 4.37
N VAL A 173 -3.32 -13.05 5.35
CA VAL A 173 -3.01 -12.08 6.40
C VAL A 173 -2.36 -10.82 5.82
N CYS A 174 -1.43 -10.96 4.87
CA CYS A 174 -0.81 -9.81 4.21
C CYS A 174 -1.84 -8.92 3.49
N LEU A 175 -2.90 -9.50 2.91
CA LEU A 175 -3.91 -8.75 2.15
C LEU A 175 -5.08 -8.23 3.00
N TYR A 176 -5.47 -8.95 4.05
CA TYR A 176 -6.75 -8.72 4.73
C TYR A 176 -6.63 -8.57 6.26
N GLY A 177 -5.40 -8.63 6.79
CA GLY A 177 -5.15 -8.70 8.23
C GLY A 177 -5.54 -10.05 8.85
N GLU A 178 -5.44 -10.13 10.17
CA GLU A 178 -5.87 -11.31 10.92
C GLU A 178 -7.37 -11.25 11.24
N THR A 179 -8.05 -12.36 11.07
CA THR A 179 -9.49 -12.49 11.36
C THR A 179 -9.72 -13.54 12.43
N ALA A 180 -10.69 -13.32 13.31
CA ALA A 180 -11.11 -14.26 14.35
C ALA A 180 -11.82 -15.51 13.78
N GLY A 181 -12.10 -15.56 12.47
CA GLY A 181 -12.85 -16.64 11.84
C GLY A 181 -14.36 -16.58 12.11
N VAL A 182 -14.82 -15.53 12.79
CA VAL A 182 -16.23 -15.25 13.08
C VAL A 182 -16.65 -14.02 12.28
N PHE A 183 -17.88 -14.03 11.77
CA PHE A 183 -18.45 -12.90 11.02
C PHE A 183 -19.43 -12.13 11.91
N GLU A 184 -19.44 -10.81 11.80
CA GLU A 184 -20.52 -9.97 12.34
C GLU A 184 -21.85 -10.31 11.64
N LYS A 185 -22.97 -9.87 12.25
CA LYS A 185 -24.32 -10.00 11.65
C LYS A 185 -24.43 -9.43 10.23
N ASN A 186 -23.47 -8.59 9.81
CA ASN A 186 -23.38 -7.95 8.50
C ASN A 186 -22.33 -8.60 7.57
N GLU A 187 -21.98 -9.88 7.78
CA GLU A 187 -21.04 -10.68 6.96
C GLU A 187 -19.59 -10.17 6.87
N LYS A 188 -19.19 -9.21 7.70
CA LYS A 188 -17.78 -8.79 7.81
C LYS A 188 -17.04 -9.67 8.81
N PRO A 189 -15.86 -10.20 8.49
CA PRO A 189 -15.07 -10.96 9.46
C PRO A 189 -14.59 -10.02 10.59
N ILE A 190 -14.74 -10.47 11.83
CA ILE A 190 -14.17 -9.80 13.00
C ILE A 190 -12.64 -9.84 12.87
N ARG A 191 -12.01 -8.67 12.90
CA ARG A 191 -10.56 -8.53 12.82
C ARG A 191 -9.93 -8.64 14.20
N LEU A 192 -8.77 -9.28 14.27
CA LEU A 192 -7.96 -9.33 15.47
C LEU A 192 -6.95 -8.18 15.45
N ASP A 193 -6.76 -7.54 16.60
CA ASP A 193 -5.69 -6.58 16.80
C ASP A 193 -4.36 -7.31 17.03
N TRP A 194 -3.78 -7.82 15.94
CA TRP A 194 -2.52 -8.54 15.98
C TRP A 194 -1.34 -7.64 16.42
N ALA A 195 -1.49 -6.32 16.32
CA ALA A 195 -0.47 -5.34 16.69
C ALA A 195 -0.30 -5.28 18.21
N GLU A 196 -1.39 -5.30 18.98
CA GLU A 196 -1.38 -5.35 20.45
C GLU A 196 -0.65 -6.60 21.01
N GLU A 197 -0.69 -7.71 20.27
CA GLU A 197 0.00 -8.95 20.63
C GLU A 197 1.42 -9.06 20.05
N TYR A 198 1.82 -8.14 19.18
CA TYR A 198 3.11 -8.24 18.49
C TYR A 198 4.28 -8.01 19.46
N ARG A 199 5.20 -8.97 19.55
CA ARG A 199 6.42 -8.89 20.39
C ARG A 199 7.70 -9.07 19.58
N GLY A 200 7.61 -9.01 18.26
CA GLY A 200 8.75 -9.22 17.38
C GLY A 200 9.75 -8.07 17.36
N LYS A 201 10.96 -8.36 16.88
CA LYS A 201 12.06 -7.39 16.82
C LYS A 201 11.98 -6.45 15.62
N ALA A 202 11.44 -6.93 14.51
CA ALA A 202 11.29 -6.13 13.30
C ALA A 202 10.23 -5.06 13.51
N PHE A 203 10.51 -3.86 13.04
CA PHE A 203 9.53 -2.78 12.98
C PHE A 203 8.62 -2.99 11.77
N VAL A 204 7.31 -3.16 11.98
CA VAL A 204 6.33 -3.47 10.93
C VAL A 204 5.50 -2.24 10.59
N VAL A 205 5.57 -1.78 9.35
CA VAL A 205 4.79 -0.65 8.84
C VAL A 205 3.72 -1.18 7.90
N TYR A 206 2.46 -0.81 8.13
CA TYR A 206 1.32 -1.34 7.41
C TYR A 206 0.18 -0.33 7.25
N GLY A 207 -0.90 -0.72 6.56
CA GLY A 207 -2.08 0.10 6.26
C GLY A 207 -3.36 -0.70 6.47
N HIS A 208 -4.29 -0.63 5.51
CA HIS A 208 -5.53 -1.43 5.42
C HIS A 208 -6.67 -1.06 6.38
N THR A 209 -6.35 -0.67 7.61
CA THR A 209 -7.32 -0.30 8.65
C THR A 209 -7.22 1.17 8.99
N VAL A 210 -8.20 1.97 8.54
CA VAL A 210 -8.26 3.40 8.88
C VAL A 210 -8.16 3.65 10.39
N GLN A 211 -7.10 4.33 10.79
CA GLN A 211 -6.81 4.79 12.14
C GLN A 211 -7.05 6.29 12.30
N GLU A 212 -7.39 6.70 13.52
CA GLU A 212 -7.47 8.13 13.87
C GLU A 212 -6.06 8.76 13.93
N LYS A 213 -5.05 8.01 14.38
CA LYS A 213 -3.66 8.46 14.52
C LYS A 213 -2.69 7.33 14.18
N PRO A 214 -1.51 7.62 13.61
CA PRO A 214 -0.51 6.60 13.29
C PRO A 214 0.32 6.29 14.55
N ASN A 215 -0.28 5.61 15.52
CA ASN A 215 0.40 5.29 16.77
C ASN A 215 1.35 4.10 16.57
N ILE A 216 2.58 4.23 17.08
CA ILE A 216 3.49 3.09 17.17
C ILE A 216 3.07 2.26 18.39
N VAL A 217 2.60 1.04 18.15
CA VAL A 217 2.24 0.06 19.17
C VAL A 217 3.29 -1.05 19.15
N HIS A 218 4.03 -1.21 20.25
CA HIS A 218 5.21 -2.07 20.29
C HIS A 218 6.21 -1.75 19.16
N ASN A 219 6.37 -2.66 18.20
CA ASN A 219 7.20 -2.50 17.01
C ASN A 219 6.34 -2.53 15.74
N THR A 220 5.10 -2.06 15.79
CA THR A 220 4.24 -1.96 14.61
C THR A 220 3.64 -0.56 14.50
N VAL A 221 3.28 -0.16 13.30
CA VAL A 221 2.53 1.08 13.04
C VAL A 221 1.65 0.93 11.82
N ASP A 222 0.36 1.24 12.01
CA ASP A 222 -0.60 1.41 10.93
C ASP A 222 -0.59 2.88 10.49
N ILE A 223 -0.34 3.12 9.20
CA ILE A 223 -0.29 4.46 8.60
C ILE A 223 -1.44 4.71 7.62
N ASP A 224 -2.46 3.84 7.58
CA ASP A 224 -3.72 4.16 6.91
C ASP A 224 -4.56 5.06 7.82
N GLN A 225 -4.65 6.34 7.46
CA GLN A 225 -5.51 7.31 8.13
C GLN A 225 -6.68 7.75 7.25
N GLY A 226 -7.04 6.93 6.26
CA GLY A 226 -8.25 7.14 5.46
C GLY A 226 -8.23 8.43 4.65
N CYS A 227 -7.13 8.71 3.93
CA CYS A 227 -7.00 9.90 3.08
C CYS A 227 -8.26 10.15 2.22
N VAL A 228 -8.75 9.12 1.54
CA VAL A 228 -9.91 9.21 0.64
C VAL A 228 -11.22 9.59 1.35
N TYR A 229 -11.26 9.43 2.66
CA TYR A 229 -12.41 9.74 3.52
C TYR A 229 -12.31 11.12 4.18
N GLY A 230 -11.31 11.92 3.81
CA GLY A 230 -11.06 13.23 4.41
C GLY A 230 -10.12 13.20 5.61
N GLY A 231 -9.45 12.07 5.88
CA GLY A 231 -8.41 11.94 6.89
C GLY A 231 -7.05 12.45 6.40
N TYR A 232 -5.98 11.66 6.54
CA TYR A 232 -4.64 12.04 6.07
C TYR A 232 -4.04 10.98 5.16
N LEU A 233 -3.28 11.40 4.13
CA LEU A 233 -2.28 10.56 3.50
C LEU A 233 -0.99 10.68 4.31
N THR A 234 -0.55 9.56 4.87
CA THR A 234 0.56 9.53 5.83
C THR A 234 1.74 8.78 5.26
N ALA A 235 2.91 9.40 5.36
CA ALA A 235 4.19 8.76 5.16
C ALA A 235 4.93 8.58 6.49
N LEU A 236 5.60 7.45 6.65
CA LEU A 236 6.58 7.22 7.70
C LEU A 236 7.99 7.29 7.10
N ARG A 237 8.82 8.20 7.64
CA ARG A 237 10.24 8.27 7.31
C ARG A 237 11.01 7.25 8.14
N TYR A 238 11.80 6.40 7.51
CA TYR A 238 12.68 5.44 8.15
C TYR A 238 14.14 5.75 7.79
N PRO A 239 15.10 5.71 8.74
CA PRO A 239 14.99 5.18 10.11
C PRO A 239 14.46 6.18 11.16
N GLU A 240 14.10 7.40 10.76
CA GLU A 240 13.74 8.49 11.67
C GLU A 240 12.49 8.22 12.50
N ARG A 241 11.58 7.37 11.99
CA ARG A 241 10.24 7.09 12.52
C ARG A 241 9.38 8.35 12.69
N GLU A 242 9.54 9.29 11.76
CA GLU A 242 8.78 10.54 11.71
C GLU A 242 7.61 10.43 10.74
N PHE A 243 6.48 11.05 11.09
CA PHE A 243 5.31 11.10 10.22
C PHE A 243 5.30 12.39 9.41
N VAL A 244 5.04 12.27 8.11
CA VAL A 244 4.75 13.39 7.22
C VAL A 244 3.37 13.17 6.64
N GLN A 245 2.49 14.16 6.79
CA GLN A 245 1.07 14.01 6.46
C GLN A 245 0.62 15.13 5.51
N VAL A 246 -0.31 14.77 4.63
CA VAL A 246 -1.11 15.68 3.81
C VAL A 246 -2.58 15.40 4.09
N ARG A 247 -3.37 16.46 4.23
CA ARG A 247 -4.80 16.33 4.52
C ARG A 247 -5.52 15.82 3.27
N GLY A 248 -6.28 14.74 3.44
CA GLY A 248 -7.17 14.21 2.42
C GLY A 248 -8.44 15.05 2.28
N LYS A 249 -8.99 15.10 1.08
CA LYS A 249 -10.38 15.53 0.88
C LYS A 249 -11.31 14.33 0.99
N ALA A 250 -12.55 14.58 1.39
CA ALA A 250 -13.58 13.55 1.43
C ALA A 250 -14.09 13.26 0.01
N TYR A 251 -13.59 12.19 -0.61
CA TYR A 251 -14.04 11.70 -1.92
C TYR A 251 -14.99 10.50 -1.80
N ALA A 252 -15.03 9.85 -0.64
CA ALA A 252 -15.90 8.71 -0.35
C ALA A 252 -16.41 8.76 1.10
N GLU A 253 -17.50 8.05 1.37
CA GLU A 253 -18.01 7.85 2.72
C GLU A 253 -17.29 6.69 3.42
N TYR A 254 -16.94 6.89 4.70
CA TYR A 254 -16.36 5.84 5.52
C TYR A 254 -17.45 5.04 6.22
N LEU A 255 -17.54 3.74 5.91
CA LEU A 255 -18.51 2.80 6.48
C LEU A 255 -17.83 1.71 7.33
N GLY A 256 -16.63 1.99 7.82
CA GLY A 256 -15.88 1.12 8.72
C GLY A 256 -16.19 1.42 10.20
N SER A 257 -15.70 0.57 11.08
CA SER A 257 -15.83 0.73 12.54
C SER A 257 -14.77 1.63 13.17
N GLY A 258 -13.72 1.99 12.42
CA GLY A 258 -12.68 2.92 12.86
C GLY A 258 -13.15 4.37 12.90
N LYS A 259 -12.23 5.28 13.19
CA LYS A 259 -12.50 6.72 13.17
C LYS A 259 -11.57 7.39 12.16
N VAL A 260 -12.17 8.07 11.17
CA VAL A 260 -11.43 8.94 10.26
C VAL A 260 -10.97 10.17 11.08
N PRO A 261 -9.70 10.60 10.96
CA PRO A 261 -9.22 11.81 11.62
C PRO A 261 -10.07 13.03 11.29
N GLU A 262 -10.40 13.82 12.31
CA GLU A 262 -11.08 15.12 12.18
C GLU A 262 -10.19 16.21 11.60
#